data_AF-A0A067SHN1-F1
#
_entry.id   AF-A0A067SHN1-F1
#
_cell.length_a   1.000
_cell.length_b   1.000
_cell.length_c   1.000
_cell.angle_alpha   90.00
_cell.angle_beta   90.00
_cell.angle_gamma   90.00
#
_symmetry.space_group_name_H-M   'P 1'
#
loop_
_entity.id
_entity.type
_entity.pdbx_description
1 polymer ?
#
loop_
_entity_poly.entity_id
_entity_poly.type
_entity_poly.pdbx_seq_one_letter_code
_entity_poly.pdbx_strand_id
1 'polypeptide(L)'
;MQELLCDAAHLLARTKSDIYITTYTQRRSRDPTGGDIVQDINDVRNGLFLNRFTHAGSGKHVAFLPTPNFAMDTADVDPIAPPEEKRYTAHLFKPDVPPFYRRSRGTHFPYSNPDI
;
A
#
# COMPACT_ATOMS: atom_id res chain seq x y z
N MET A 1 -22.59 10.88 5.69
CA MET A 1 -21.46 11.14 6.63
C MET A 1 -20.24 10.22 6.41
N GLN A 2 -20.31 9.18 5.56
CA GLN A 2 -19.14 8.34 5.21
C GLN A 2 -18.22 8.99 4.16
N GLU A 3 -18.77 9.85 3.28
CA GLU A 3 -18.03 10.55 2.22
C GLU A 3 -16.96 11.53 2.72
N LEU A 4 -16.98 11.92 4.01
CA LEU A 4 -15.96 12.80 4.61
C LEU A 4 -14.68 12.08 5.04
N LEU A 5 -14.71 10.74 5.09
CA LEU A 5 -13.59 9.93 5.58
C LEU A 5 -12.93 9.12 4.49
N CYS A 6 -13.56 8.92 3.32
CA CYS A 6 -13.00 8.14 2.23
C CYS A 6 -12.89 8.96 0.95
N ASP A 7 -11.81 8.75 0.21
CA ASP A 7 -11.53 9.41 -1.05
C ASP A 7 -10.85 8.47 -2.05
N ALA A 8 -10.90 8.86 -3.33
CA ALA A 8 -10.24 8.14 -4.40
C ALA A 8 -8.73 8.46 -4.41
N ALA A 9 -7.92 7.46 -4.14
CA ALA A 9 -6.47 7.50 -4.18
C ALA A 9 -5.95 6.95 -5.51
N HIS A 10 -5.02 7.65 -6.15
CA HIS A 10 -4.36 7.12 -7.36
C HIS A 10 -3.17 6.23 -6.96
N LEU A 11 -3.08 5.04 -7.54
CA LEU A 11 -1.93 4.12 -7.39
C LEU A 11 -0.67 4.71 -8.04
N LEU A 12 -0.80 5.17 -9.28
CA LEU A 12 0.20 5.96 -9.98
C LEU A 12 -0.23 7.42 -9.94
N ALA A 13 0.63 8.24 -9.35
CA ALA A 13 0.31 9.64 -9.04
C ALA A 13 -0.22 10.40 -10.26
N ARG A 14 -1.33 11.13 -10.06
CA ARG A 14 -2.00 11.96 -11.07
C ARG A 14 -1.08 13.00 -11.75
N THR A 15 0.07 13.31 -11.15
CA THR A 15 1.04 14.28 -11.68
C THR A 15 1.95 13.71 -12.76
N LYS A 16 1.89 12.40 -13.05
CA LYS A 16 2.83 11.74 -13.96
C LYS A 16 2.44 11.76 -15.43
N SER A 17 1.24 12.20 -15.79
CA SER A 17 0.64 12.16 -17.14
C SER A 17 0.28 10.76 -17.66
N ASP A 18 -0.65 10.71 -18.61
CA ASP A 18 -1.11 9.49 -19.28
C ASP A 18 0.02 8.72 -19.96
N ILE A 19 0.94 9.44 -20.61
CA ILE A 19 2.08 8.84 -21.33
C ILE A 19 2.97 8.03 -20.38
N TYR A 20 3.25 8.59 -19.20
CA TYR A 20 4.04 7.88 -18.19
C TYR A 20 3.32 6.63 -17.70
N ILE A 21 2.03 6.76 -17.35
CA ILE A 21 1.23 5.66 -16.80
C ILE A 21 1.10 4.53 -17.83
N THR A 22 0.83 4.88 -19.08
CA THR A 22 0.78 3.93 -20.21
C THR A 22 2.11 3.21 -20.35
N THR A 23 3.22 3.95 -20.45
CA THR A 23 4.55 3.36 -20.64
C THR A 23 4.94 2.47 -19.45
N TYR A 24 4.62 2.91 -18.23
CA TYR A 24 4.93 2.17 -17.01
C TYR A 24 4.13 0.86 -16.94
N THR A 25 2.83 0.91 -17.18
CA THR A 25 1.95 -0.27 -17.13
C THR A 25 2.23 -1.23 -18.28
N GLN A 26 2.53 -0.75 -19.48
CA GLN A 26 3.01 -1.59 -20.60
C GLN A 26 4.26 -2.39 -20.22
N ARG A 27 5.27 -1.76 -19.62
CA ARG A 27 6.52 -2.44 -19.21
C ARG A 27 6.33 -3.41 -18.05
N ARG A 28 5.29 -3.21 -17.24
CA ARG A 28 4.98 -4.00 -16.05
C ARG A 28 3.84 -5.00 -16.28
N SER A 29 3.27 -5.00 -17.48
CA SER A 29 2.14 -5.83 -17.85
C SER A 29 2.49 -7.30 -17.70
N ARG A 30 1.60 -8.03 -17.05
CA ARG A 30 1.66 -9.49 -16.89
C ARG A 30 0.54 -10.20 -17.64
N ASP A 31 -0.41 -9.44 -18.16
CA ASP A 31 -1.51 -9.95 -18.97
C ASP A 31 -1.06 -10.05 -20.44
N PRO A 32 -1.02 -11.25 -21.05
CA PRO A 32 -0.67 -11.41 -22.46
C PRO A 32 -1.59 -10.64 -23.41
N THR A 33 -2.81 -10.33 -22.98
CA THR A 33 -3.79 -9.56 -23.76
C THR A 33 -3.69 -8.05 -23.53
N GLY A 34 -2.86 -7.62 -22.57
CA GLY A 34 -2.68 -6.21 -22.22
C GLY A 34 -3.84 -5.60 -21.41
N GLY A 35 -4.71 -6.41 -20.82
CA GLY A 35 -5.86 -5.95 -20.03
C GLY A 35 -5.49 -5.17 -18.76
N ASP A 36 -4.23 -5.23 -18.32
CA ASP A 36 -3.67 -4.46 -17.20
C ASP A 36 -2.95 -3.17 -17.63
N ILE A 37 -2.90 -2.86 -18.92
CA ILE A 37 -2.34 -1.62 -19.44
C ILE A 37 -3.34 -0.48 -19.24
N VAL A 38 -2.90 0.57 -18.54
CA VAL A 38 -3.70 1.75 -18.23
C VAL A 38 -3.30 2.90 -19.15
N GLN A 39 -4.25 3.41 -19.93
CA GLN A 39 -3.99 4.45 -20.93
C GLN A 39 -4.38 5.87 -20.46
N ASP A 40 -5.24 5.98 -19.45
CA ASP A 40 -5.73 7.25 -18.90
C ASP A 40 -5.43 7.32 -17.40
N ILE A 41 -4.99 8.48 -16.94
CA ILE A 41 -4.64 8.73 -15.55
C ILE A 41 -5.80 8.56 -14.57
N ASN A 42 -7.03 8.85 -15.00
CA ASN A 42 -8.27 8.72 -14.22
C ASN A 42 -8.96 7.37 -14.42
N ASP A 43 -8.32 6.42 -15.12
CA ASP A 43 -8.84 5.06 -15.24
C ASP A 43 -9.03 4.45 -13.84
N VAL A 44 -10.18 3.82 -13.62
CA VAL A 44 -10.53 3.22 -12.33
C VAL A 44 -9.53 2.14 -11.88
N ARG A 45 -8.83 1.50 -12.83
CA ARG A 45 -7.76 0.53 -12.56
C ARG A 45 -6.53 1.18 -11.91
N ASN A 46 -6.37 2.50 -12.03
CA ASN A 46 -5.36 3.30 -11.33
C ASN A 46 -5.90 3.88 -10.00
N GLY A 47 -7.12 3.53 -9.58
CA GLY A 47 -7.77 4.09 -8.39
C GLY A 47 -7.99 3.05 -7.29
N LEU A 48 -7.89 3.50 -6.03
CA LEU A 48 -8.39 2.80 -4.86
C LEU A 48 -9.29 3.73 -4.05
N PHE A 49 -10.41 3.22 -3.54
CA PHE A 49 -11.24 3.96 -2.59
C PHE A 49 -10.78 3.67 -1.16
N LEU A 50 -10.17 4.65 -0.51
CA LEU A 50 -9.49 4.48 0.77
C LEU A 50 -10.01 5.46 1.80
N ASN A 51 -9.92 5.10 3.09
CA ASN A 51 -10.07 6.12 4.13
C ASN A 51 -8.88 7.09 4.10
N ARG A 52 -9.11 8.34 4.53
CA ARG A 52 -8.15 9.46 4.50
C ARG A 52 -6.81 9.15 5.17
N PHE A 53 -6.79 8.31 6.21
CA PHE A 53 -5.55 7.96 6.93
C PHE A 53 -4.71 6.98 6.12
N THR A 54 -5.36 5.98 5.51
CA THR A 54 -4.71 4.99 4.65
C THR A 54 -4.23 5.65 3.36
N HIS A 55 -5.03 6.54 2.78
CA HIS A 55 -4.62 7.35 1.63
C HIS A 55 -3.37 8.18 1.95
N ALA A 56 -3.34 8.90 3.07
CA ALA A 56 -2.18 9.70 3.48
C ALA A 56 -0.90 8.86 3.71
N GLY A 57 -1.05 7.59 4.12
CA GLY A 57 0.06 6.65 4.35
C GLY A 57 0.47 5.84 3.12
N SER A 58 -0.33 5.82 2.05
CA SER A 58 -0.10 4.98 0.87
C SER A 58 1.19 5.37 0.14
N GLY A 59 2.00 4.38 -0.23
CA GLY A 59 3.29 4.58 -0.89
C GLY A 59 4.44 5.02 0.03
N LYS A 60 4.18 5.19 1.34
CA LYS A 60 5.20 5.51 2.35
C LYS A 60 5.23 4.51 3.50
N HIS A 61 4.06 4.30 4.11
CA HIS A 61 3.88 3.44 5.28
C HIS A 61 2.92 2.28 4.98
N VAL A 62 2.10 2.40 3.95
CA VAL A 62 1.16 1.36 3.52
C VAL A 62 1.47 0.95 2.08
N ALA A 63 1.53 -0.36 1.84
CA ALA A 63 1.51 -0.93 0.49
C ALA A 63 0.53 -2.12 0.43
N PHE A 64 0.02 -2.38 -0.76
CA PHE A 64 -0.82 -3.55 -1.05
C PHE A 64 0.05 -4.56 -1.81
N LEU A 65 0.31 -5.71 -1.19
CA LEU A 65 1.14 -6.75 -1.77
C LEU A 65 0.30 -7.97 -2.12
N PRO A 66 0.59 -8.67 -3.23
CA PRO A 66 -0.07 -9.94 -3.52
C PRO A 66 0.18 -10.93 -2.38
N THR A 67 -0.81 -11.78 -2.11
CA THR A 67 -0.74 -12.85 -1.11
C THR A 67 -1.03 -14.18 -1.83
N PRO A 68 -0.19 -15.22 -1.69
CA PRO A 68 0.97 -15.29 -0.80
C PRO A 68 2.18 -14.46 -1.30
N ASN A 69 3.03 -14.04 -0.36
CA ASN A 69 4.34 -13.44 -0.63
C ASN A 69 5.40 -13.97 0.34
N PHE A 70 6.64 -13.48 0.24
CA PHE A 70 7.77 -13.96 1.05
C PHE A 70 7.57 -13.86 2.58
N ALA A 71 6.60 -13.07 3.04
CA ALA A 71 6.36 -12.80 4.45
C ALA A 71 5.00 -13.30 4.96
N MET A 72 4.09 -13.74 4.08
CA MET A 72 2.70 -14.02 4.46
C MET A 72 2.05 -15.00 3.48
N ASP A 73 1.51 -16.08 4.03
CA ASP A 73 0.70 -17.05 3.30
C ASP A 73 -0.77 -16.65 3.31
N THR A 74 -1.55 -17.19 2.36
CA THR A 74 -3.00 -16.91 2.29
C THR A 74 -3.73 -17.31 3.57
N ALA A 75 -3.32 -18.43 4.17
CA ALA A 75 -3.92 -18.97 5.39
C ALA A 75 -3.69 -18.09 6.64
N ASP A 76 -2.66 -17.24 6.64
CA ASP A 76 -2.37 -16.31 7.74
C ASP A 76 -3.43 -15.19 7.83
N VAL A 77 -4.07 -14.87 6.70
CA VAL A 77 -5.10 -13.82 6.61
C VAL A 77 -6.50 -14.41 6.70
N ASP A 78 -6.74 -15.49 5.96
CA ASP A 78 -8.02 -16.19 5.92
C ASP A 78 -7.78 -17.68 5.61
N PRO A 79 -7.91 -18.55 6.62
CA PRO A 79 -7.60 -19.97 6.49
C PRO A 79 -8.60 -20.76 5.65
N ILE A 80 -9.76 -20.18 5.30
CA ILE A 80 -10.79 -20.85 4.48
C ILE A 80 -10.80 -20.35 3.02
N ALA A 81 -9.88 -19.45 2.66
CA ALA A 81 -9.81 -18.90 1.31
C ALA A 81 -9.38 -19.97 0.28
N PRO A 82 -9.96 -19.97 -0.93
CA PRO A 82 -9.50 -20.82 -2.02
C PRO A 82 -8.05 -20.49 -2.43
N PRO A 83 -7.21 -21.49 -2.76
CA PRO A 83 -5.82 -21.26 -3.16
C PRO A 83 -5.67 -20.38 -4.41
N GLU A 84 -6.64 -20.43 -5.32
CA GLU A 84 -6.68 -19.69 -6.58
C GLU A 84 -7.20 -18.24 -6.47
N GLU A 85 -7.66 -17.81 -5.29
CA GLU A 85 -8.13 -16.44 -5.08
C GLU A 85 -6.97 -15.44 -5.16
N LYS A 86 -7.00 -14.54 -6.16
CA LYS A 86 -6.06 -13.42 -6.22
C LYS A 86 -6.35 -12.43 -5.11
N ARG A 87 -5.44 -12.35 -4.14
CA ARG A 87 -5.58 -11.45 -2.99
C ARG A 87 -4.43 -10.46 -2.92
N TYR A 88 -4.76 -9.25 -2.45
CA TYR A 88 -3.78 -8.22 -2.11
C TYR A 88 -4.02 -7.78 -0.66
N THR A 89 -3.07 -8.06 0.22
CA THR A 89 -3.15 -7.67 1.63
C THR A 89 -2.50 -6.30 1.83
N ALA A 90 -3.13 -5.45 2.65
CA ALA A 90 -2.54 -4.19 3.07
C ALA A 90 -1.46 -4.43 4.15
N HIS A 91 -0.23 -4.04 3.85
CA HIS A 91 0.90 -4.09 4.78
C HIS A 91 1.17 -2.69 5.33
N LEU A 92 1.15 -2.57 6.66
CA LEU A 92 1.62 -1.38 7.38
C LEU A 92 3.10 -1.59 7.76
N PHE A 93 3.98 -0.85 7.11
CA PHE A 93 5.39 -0.80 7.49
C PHE A 93 5.53 0.09 8.72
N LYS A 94 6.26 -0.39 9.74
CA LYS A 94 6.63 0.47 10.86
C LYS A 94 7.43 1.65 10.29
N PRO A 95 7.09 2.90 10.63
CA PRO A 95 7.96 4.02 10.31
C PRO A 95 9.25 3.82 11.09
N ASP A 96 10.29 3.31 10.45
CA ASP A 96 11.64 3.44 10.96
C ASP A 96 11.93 4.94 10.98
N VAL A 97 11.81 5.56 12.15
CA VAL A 97 12.38 6.88 12.36
C VAL A 97 13.88 6.67 12.23
N PRO A 98 14.56 7.23 11.21
CA PRO A 98 16.01 7.13 11.14
C PRO A 98 16.58 7.68 12.45
N PRO A 99 17.60 7.07 13.07
CA PRO A 99 18.07 7.47 14.39
C PRO A 99 18.39 8.96 14.52
N PHE A 100 18.68 9.64 13.41
CA PHE A 100 18.95 11.08 13.32
C PHE A 100 17.72 12.00 13.51
N TYR A 101 16.49 11.48 13.45
CA TYR A 101 15.25 12.23 13.71
C TYR A 101 14.79 12.17 15.19
N ARG A 102 15.48 11.44 16.07
CA ARG A 102 15.30 11.55 17.53
C ARG A 102 15.95 12.84 18.04
N ARG A 103 15.42 14.00 17.64
CA ARG A 103 15.72 15.26 18.34
C ARG A 103 14.98 15.26 19.67
N SER A 104 15.78 15.31 20.73
CA SER A 104 15.44 15.36 22.14
C SER A 104 14.22 16.21 22.44
N ARG A 105 13.09 15.56 22.74
CA ARG A 105 12.16 16.10 23.73
C ARG A 105 12.16 15.12 24.88
N GLY A 106 12.71 15.57 26.01
CA GLY A 106 12.69 14.80 27.24
C GLY A 106 11.26 14.51 27.63
N THR A 107 10.86 13.25 27.49
CA THR A 107 9.82 12.66 28.32
C THR A 107 10.40 11.34 28.82
N HIS A 108 10.79 11.38 30.09
CA HIS A 108 11.24 10.24 30.85
C HIS A 108 10.06 9.27 30.98
N PHE A 109 10.03 8.21 30.18
CA PHE A 109 9.19 7.04 30.44
C PHE A 109 10.11 5.96 31.00
N PRO A 110 10.01 5.59 32.29
CA PRO A 110 10.78 4.49 32.83
C PRO A 110 10.13 3.20 32.34
N TYR A 111 10.78 2.52 31.41
CA TYR A 111 10.60 1.08 31.30
C TYR A 111 11.75 0.43 32.05
N SER A 112 11.48 0.05 33.29
CA SER A 112 12.22 -0.98 33.99
C SER A 112 12.11 -2.26 33.18
N ASN A 113 13.26 -2.77 32.72
CA ASN A 113 13.39 -4.11 32.21
C ASN A 113 13.62 -5.04 33.42
N PRO A 114 12.74 -6.00 33.73
CA PRO A 114 13.16 -7.15 34.50
C PRO A 114 13.88 -8.08 33.53
N ASP A 115 15.13 -8.41 33.83
CA ASP A 115 15.92 -9.55 33.35
C ASP A 115 17.38 -9.12 33.10
N ILE A 116 18.12 -8.93 34.19
CA ILE A 116 19.47 -9.47 34.46
C ILE A 116 19.56 -9.73 35.96
#